data_AF-A0ABD3QNM6-F1
#
_entry.id   AF-A0ABD3QNM6-F1
#
_cell.length_a   1.000
_cell.length_b   1.000
_cell.length_c   1.000
_cell.angle_alpha   90.00
_cell.angle_beta   90.00
_cell.angle_gamma   90.00
#
_symmetry.space_group_name_H-M   'P 1'
#
loop_
_entity.id
_entity.type
_entity.pdbx_description
1 polymer ?
#
loop_
_entity_poly.entity_id
_entity_poly.type
_entity_poly.pdbx_seq_one_letter_code
_entity_poly.pdbx_strand_id
1 'polypeptide(L)'
;MSHNSKSIPESDFQKAYNSHQAIHIRRAHASANDTSLDSSSIQSLFQSLVEADKASWCIENKSNLDGGDVAPCDFLNTNNTDHKGYCSFLVQHSTSAMEDLLSCRLPMAHLPICSNESTEDGVDSLMPMKYGPCIWFFFGKNYQNAVRNTSSTSGKSNKQPPEALLGRPEHTDSISHDGTWHYQLSGKKVWRLRPSAELVNRIHLCNSGDDGGDEKSRNVSSKKRNISSLLNEDTSNNEEEDNTRVIELECEQGDVLLLNTQLWWHSTLIPPQDSPSISYARDVYFVEQTKHSTEDSEKENVENIAHESIQQQEHQQQSSMTNVDGTYAAQDIEASTILFTEHTMPDCELHRSKTNPNCQVVELEDETTGECYMAVVSIRDIKAGEFFYVMESDSEDNGEEDEEGISEEEEEEEETDYIE
;
A
#
# COMPACT_ATOMS: atom_id res chain seq x y z
N MET A 1 -34.99 4.97 -13.62
CA MET A 1 -34.86 5.43 -12.22
C MET A 1 -33.40 5.79 -12.03
N SER A 2 -33.09 7.07 -11.86
CA SER A 2 -31.71 7.53 -11.62
C SER A 2 -31.28 7.01 -10.25
N HIS A 3 -30.35 6.06 -10.20
CA HIS A 3 -29.77 5.62 -8.94
C HIS A 3 -28.66 6.60 -8.58
N ASN A 4 -28.95 7.55 -7.69
CA ASN A 4 -27.93 8.43 -7.11
C ASN A 4 -26.87 7.56 -6.43
N SER A 5 -25.62 7.72 -6.83
CA SER A 5 -24.48 7.29 -6.03
C SER A 5 -24.65 7.87 -4.62
N LYS A 6 -24.45 7.03 -3.60
CA LYS A 6 -24.50 7.50 -2.21
C LYS A 6 -23.21 8.25 -1.95
N SER A 7 -23.27 9.58 -1.99
CA SER A 7 -22.21 10.41 -1.46
C SER A 7 -22.13 10.30 0.06
N ILE A 8 -20.92 10.46 0.60
CA ILE A 8 -20.65 10.49 2.03
C ILE A 8 -20.35 11.93 2.41
N PRO A 9 -21.03 12.52 3.41
CA PRO A 9 -20.66 13.84 3.91
C PRO A 9 -19.22 13.84 4.44
N GLU A 10 -18.44 14.85 4.10
CA GLU A 10 -17.04 15.02 4.55
C GLU A 10 -16.91 14.92 6.08
N SER A 11 -17.84 15.49 6.83
CA SER A 11 -17.85 15.40 8.30
C SER A 11 -17.99 13.97 8.82
N ASP A 12 -18.85 13.15 8.19
CA ASP A 12 -19.01 11.74 8.52
C ASP A 12 -17.78 10.93 8.14
N PHE A 13 -17.19 11.23 6.97
CA PHE A 13 -15.95 10.63 6.50
C PHE A 13 -14.80 10.90 7.47
N GLN A 14 -14.50 12.18 7.76
CA GLN A 14 -13.41 12.57 8.67
C GLN A 14 -13.60 11.96 10.05
N LYS A 15 -14.82 12.01 10.59
CA LYS A 15 -15.13 11.39 11.88
C LYS A 15 -14.83 9.89 11.87
N ALA A 16 -15.27 9.17 10.85
CA ALA A 16 -15.03 7.74 10.75
C ALA A 16 -13.54 7.41 10.54
N TYR A 17 -12.87 8.10 9.61
CA TYR A 17 -11.47 7.84 9.29
C TYR A 17 -10.55 8.20 10.44
N ASN A 18 -10.74 9.35 11.08
CA ASN A 18 -9.89 9.75 12.22
C ASN A 18 -10.04 8.80 13.42
N SER A 19 -11.22 8.18 13.58
CA SER A 19 -11.47 7.26 14.70
C SER A 19 -10.97 5.84 14.44
N HIS A 20 -10.95 5.40 13.18
CA HIS A 20 -10.77 3.98 12.85
C HIS A 20 -9.63 3.72 11.86
N GLN A 21 -9.18 4.75 11.14
CA GLN A 21 -8.17 4.66 10.08
C GLN A 21 -8.51 3.61 9.00
N ALA A 22 -9.79 3.25 8.89
CA ALA A 22 -10.33 2.32 7.91
C ALA A 22 -11.82 2.60 7.67
N ILE A 23 -12.27 2.54 6.41
CA ILE A 23 -13.64 2.76 5.99
C ILE A 23 -14.02 1.72 4.92
N HIS A 24 -15.11 0.99 5.15
CA HIS A 24 -15.75 0.14 4.15
C HIS A 24 -17.03 0.80 3.63
N ILE A 25 -17.05 1.17 2.35
CA ILE A 25 -18.21 1.74 1.67
C ILE A 25 -18.81 0.66 0.79
N ARG A 26 -20.00 0.18 1.14
CA ARG A 26 -20.68 -0.85 0.35
C ARG A 26 -21.37 -0.27 -0.86
N ARG A 27 -21.14 -0.88 -2.03
CA ARG A 27 -21.79 -0.52 -3.30
C ARG A 27 -21.70 0.97 -3.59
N ALA A 28 -20.49 1.50 -3.47
CA ALA A 28 -20.18 2.92 -3.64
C ALA A 28 -20.55 3.42 -5.06
N HIS A 29 -20.53 2.53 -6.05
CA HIS A 29 -21.02 2.79 -7.40
C HIS A 29 -22.21 1.89 -7.75
N ALA A 30 -23.32 2.48 -8.20
CA ALA A 30 -24.55 1.75 -8.56
C ALA A 30 -24.92 1.84 -10.06
N SER A 31 -24.18 2.59 -10.86
CA SER A 31 -24.53 2.81 -12.27
C SER A 31 -23.60 2.05 -13.20
N ALA A 32 -24.10 1.00 -13.86
CA ALA A 32 -23.41 0.41 -14.99
C ALA A 32 -23.54 1.38 -16.19
N ASN A 33 -22.59 2.31 -16.34
CA ASN A 33 -22.38 2.91 -17.64
C ASN A 33 -21.71 1.86 -18.53
N ASP A 34 -22.21 1.69 -19.75
CA ASP A 34 -21.82 0.64 -20.72
C ASP A 34 -20.34 0.74 -21.17
N THR A 35 -19.63 1.81 -20.78
CA THR A 35 -18.23 2.07 -21.11
C THR A 35 -17.25 1.79 -19.96
N SER A 36 -17.73 1.29 -18.82
CA SER A 36 -16.87 1.03 -17.66
C SER A 36 -15.91 -0.14 -17.93
N LEU A 37 -14.69 -0.03 -17.40
CA LEU A 37 -13.70 -1.10 -17.36
C LEU A 37 -14.34 -2.38 -16.84
N ASP A 38 -14.27 -3.45 -17.62
CA ASP A 38 -14.77 -4.76 -17.23
C ASP A 38 -13.63 -5.78 -17.08
N SER A 39 -13.97 -6.96 -16.58
CA SER A 39 -13.01 -8.03 -16.33
C SER A 39 -12.27 -8.47 -17.60
N SER A 40 -12.97 -8.53 -18.75
CA SER A 40 -12.38 -8.91 -20.04
C SER A 40 -11.37 -7.89 -20.56
N SER A 41 -11.50 -6.63 -20.16
CA SER A 41 -10.65 -5.53 -20.62
C SER A 41 -9.27 -5.49 -19.97
N ILE A 42 -9.06 -6.18 -18.84
CA ILE A 42 -7.81 -6.12 -18.07
C ILE A 42 -6.61 -6.66 -18.88
N GLN A 43 -6.81 -7.72 -19.65
CA GLN A 43 -5.74 -8.28 -20.49
C GLN A 43 -5.29 -7.27 -21.55
N SER A 44 -6.23 -6.64 -22.27
CA SER A 44 -5.92 -5.64 -23.30
C SER A 44 -5.34 -4.36 -22.69
N LEU A 45 -5.81 -3.96 -21.50
CA LEU A 45 -5.20 -2.87 -20.74
C LEU A 45 -3.73 -3.16 -20.49
N PHE A 46 -3.40 -4.32 -19.89
CA PHE A 46 -2.01 -4.70 -19.60
C PHE A 46 -1.13 -4.74 -20.86
N GLN A 47 -1.65 -5.28 -21.97
CA GLN A 47 -0.94 -5.33 -23.25
C GLN A 47 -0.61 -3.93 -23.81
N SER A 48 -1.47 -2.94 -23.54
CA SER A 48 -1.29 -1.56 -23.99
C SER A 48 -0.26 -0.76 -23.18
N LEU A 49 0.17 -1.28 -22.02
CA LEU A 49 1.12 -0.61 -21.14
C LEU A 49 2.52 -0.56 -21.76
N VAL A 50 3.32 0.42 -21.32
CA VAL A 50 4.76 0.47 -21.62
C VAL A 50 5.51 -0.61 -20.84
N GLU A 51 6.72 -0.96 -21.29
CA GLU A 51 7.50 -2.05 -20.68
C GLU A 51 7.84 -1.81 -19.20
N ALA A 52 8.04 -0.55 -18.79
CA ALA A 52 8.28 -0.21 -17.38
C ALA A 52 7.09 -0.60 -16.48
N ASP A 53 5.86 -0.34 -16.92
CA ASP A 53 4.65 -0.75 -16.19
C ASP A 53 4.43 -2.26 -16.28
N LYS A 54 4.72 -2.90 -17.43
CA LYS A 54 4.62 -4.37 -17.54
C LYS A 54 5.60 -5.10 -16.65
N ALA A 55 6.78 -4.53 -16.40
CA ALA A 55 7.79 -5.08 -15.50
C ALA A 55 7.32 -5.16 -14.04
N SER A 56 6.30 -4.37 -13.65
CA SER A 56 5.69 -4.46 -12.32
C SER A 56 4.85 -5.72 -12.10
N TRP A 57 4.61 -6.53 -13.14
CA TRP A 57 3.85 -7.76 -13.02
C TRP A 57 4.45 -8.69 -11.97
N CYS A 58 3.63 -9.08 -11.00
CA CYS A 58 4.03 -10.04 -9.97
C CYS A 58 2.92 -11.07 -9.73
N ILE A 59 3.29 -12.35 -9.67
CA ILE A 59 2.44 -13.39 -9.07
C ILE A 59 2.70 -13.40 -7.57
N GLU A 60 1.70 -12.99 -6.81
CA GLU A 60 1.73 -12.79 -5.36
C GLU A 60 1.81 -14.11 -4.58
N ASN A 61 1.36 -15.21 -5.19
CA ASN A 61 1.23 -16.51 -4.51
C ASN A 61 1.82 -17.66 -5.33
N LYS A 62 3.13 -17.54 -5.65
CA LYS A 62 3.88 -18.52 -6.46
C LYS A 62 3.74 -19.98 -5.99
N SER A 63 3.47 -20.21 -4.70
CA SER A 63 3.28 -21.54 -4.11
C SER A 63 2.06 -22.32 -4.64
N ASN A 64 1.11 -21.65 -5.30
CA ASN A 64 -0.13 -22.26 -5.81
C ASN A 64 -0.18 -22.44 -7.34
N LEU A 65 0.93 -22.15 -8.04
CA LEU A 65 1.03 -22.44 -9.47
C LEU A 65 1.40 -23.92 -9.65
N ASP A 66 0.43 -24.74 -10.04
CA ASP A 66 0.67 -26.09 -10.56
C ASP A 66 1.37 -26.01 -11.93
N GLY A 67 2.66 -25.64 -11.94
CA GLY A 67 3.54 -25.73 -13.10
C GLY A 67 3.78 -24.44 -13.90
N GLY A 68 5.05 -24.00 -13.89
CA GLY A 68 5.65 -23.11 -14.88
C GLY A 68 5.35 -21.62 -14.76
N ASP A 69 6.26 -20.80 -15.31
CA ASP A 69 6.04 -19.37 -15.49
C ASP A 69 4.86 -19.15 -16.46
N VAL A 70 3.76 -18.60 -15.96
CA VAL A 70 2.59 -18.25 -16.78
C VAL A 70 2.78 -16.84 -17.32
N ALA A 71 2.69 -16.68 -18.65
CA ALA A 71 2.76 -15.37 -19.27
C ALA A 71 1.60 -14.46 -18.80
N PRO A 72 1.83 -13.16 -18.54
CA PRO A 72 0.79 -12.25 -18.05
C PRO A 72 -0.47 -12.24 -18.91
N CYS A 73 -0.30 -12.29 -20.25
CA CYS A 73 -1.41 -12.31 -21.18
C CYS A 73 -2.31 -13.53 -21.00
N ASP A 74 -1.74 -14.72 -20.77
CA ASP A 74 -2.51 -15.95 -20.60
C ASP A 74 -3.20 -15.97 -19.22
N PHE A 75 -2.51 -15.48 -18.20
CA PHE A 75 -3.06 -15.39 -16.86
C PHE A 75 -4.21 -14.36 -16.78
N LEU A 76 -4.09 -13.20 -17.43
CA LEU A 76 -5.14 -12.16 -17.40
C LEU A 76 -6.34 -12.46 -18.31
N ASN A 77 -6.25 -13.47 -19.18
CA ASN A 77 -7.37 -13.87 -20.04
C ASN A 77 -8.49 -14.48 -19.19
N THR A 78 -9.63 -13.79 -19.08
CA THR A 78 -10.79 -14.22 -18.28
C THR A 78 -11.47 -15.49 -18.81
N ASN A 79 -11.30 -15.79 -20.10
CA ASN A 79 -11.87 -16.99 -20.70
C ASN A 79 -11.06 -18.25 -20.35
N ASN A 80 -9.82 -18.08 -19.88
CA ASN A 80 -8.99 -19.17 -19.42
C ASN A 80 -9.24 -19.43 -17.92
N THR A 81 -9.94 -20.53 -17.62
CA THR A 81 -10.28 -20.94 -16.25
C THR A 81 -9.31 -21.96 -15.65
N ASP A 82 -8.28 -22.34 -16.40
CA ASP A 82 -7.37 -23.43 -16.01
C ASP A 82 -6.31 -22.96 -15.02
N HIS A 83 -6.07 -21.64 -14.95
CA HIS A 83 -5.15 -21.05 -14.00
C HIS A 83 -5.81 -20.75 -12.65
N LYS A 84 -5.05 -20.98 -11.59
CA LYS A 84 -5.35 -20.57 -10.20
C LYS A 84 -4.18 -19.70 -9.72
N GLY A 85 -4.46 -18.54 -9.15
CA GLY A 85 -3.41 -17.64 -8.69
C GLY A 85 -3.90 -16.22 -8.42
N TYR A 86 -3.03 -15.41 -7.83
CA TYR A 86 -3.26 -13.99 -7.54
C TYR A 86 -2.06 -13.20 -8.04
N CYS A 87 -2.32 -12.13 -8.78
CA CYS A 87 -1.28 -11.28 -9.32
C CYS A 87 -1.63 -9.80 -9.16
N SER A 88 -0.62 -8.97 -9.36
CA SER A 88 -0.76 -7.53 -9.42
C SER A 88 0.14 -6.92 -10.49
N PHE A 89 -0.18 -5.69 -10.88
CA PHE A 89 0.64 -4.82 -11.72
C PHE A 89 0.21 -3.38 -11.49
N LEU A 90 1.07 -2.42 -11.85
CA LEU A 90 0.77 -0.99 -11.76
C LEU A 90 0.63 -0.36 -13.15
N VAL A 91 -0.17 0.69 -13.21
CA VAL A 91 -0.18 1.67 -14.30
C VAL A 91 0.37 2.96 -13.72
N GLN A 92 1.51 3.43 -14.21
CA GLN A 92 2.15 4.66 -13.73
C GLN A 92 2.78 5.44 -14.88
N HIS A 93 3.62 4.77 -15.67
CA HIS A 93 4.38 5.39 -16.75
C HIS A 93 3.60 5.46 -18.07
N SER A 94 2.54 4.66 -18.20
CA SER A 94 1.65 4.66 -19.36
C SER A 94 0.64 5.80 -19.31
N THR A 95 1.08 7.04 -19.51
CA THR A 95 0.27 8.27 -19.36
C THR A 95 -1.06 8.24 -20.11
N SER A 96 -1.08 7.76 -21.36
CA SER A 96 -2.30 7.62 -22.16
C SER A 96 -3.30 6.62 -21.54
N ALA A 97 -2.80 5.48 -21.05
CA ALA A 97 -3.63 4.48 -20.38
C ALA A 97 -4.15 5.01 -19.02
N MET A 98 -3.31 5.73 -18.27
CA MET A 98 -3.69 6.39 -17.02
C MET A 98 -4.81 7.42 -17.24
N GLU A 99 -4.67 8.29 -18.25
CA GLU A 99 -5.66 9.32 -18.57
C GLU A 99 -7.01 8.69 -19.01
N ASP A 100 -6.96 7.67 -19.87
CA ASP A 100 -8.15 6.90 -20.30
C ASP A 100 -8.86 6.23 -19.12
N LEU A 101 -8.10 5.61 -18.20
CA LEU A 101 -8.61 5.00 -16.99
C LEU A 101 -9.33 6.02 -16.10
N LEU A 102 -8.66 7.12 -15.75
CA LEU A 102 -9.17 8.12 -14.83
C LEU A 102 -10.36 8.90 -15.41
N SER A 103 -10.34 9.18 -16.71
CA SER A 103 -11.37 10.03 -17.33
C SER A 103 -12.64 9.27 -17.69
N CYS A 104 -12.52 8.00 -18.12
CA CYS A 104 -13.60 7.36 -18.87
C CYS A 104 -13.91 5.91 -18.45
N ARG A 105 -12.93 5.16 -17.93
CA ARG A 105 -13.08 3.71 -17.79
C ARG A 105 -13.23 3.24 -16.36
N LEU A 106 -12.54 3.83 -15.39
CA LEU A 106 -12.73 3.41 -14.00
C LEU A 106 -14.16 3.73 -13.55
N PRO A 107 -14.88 2.77 -12.93
CA PRO A 107 -16.16 3.06 -12.31
C PRO A 107 -16.07 4.13 -11.22
N MET A 108 -14.88 4.29 -10.63
CA MET A 108 -14.60 5.28 -9.61
C MET A 108 -13.14 5.72 -9.75
N ALA A 109 -12.91 6.99 -10.11
CA ALA A 109 -11.56 7.56 -10.12
C ALA A 109 -11.21 8.24 -8.78
N HIS A 110 -12.24 8.63 -8.04
CA HIS A 110 -12.17 9.41 -6.80
C HIS A 110 -13.14 8.88 -5.74
N LEU A 111 -12.77 9.01 -4.47
CA LEU A 111 -13.65 8.64 -3.36
C LEU A 111 -14.95 9.49 -3.37
N PRO A 112 -16.12 8.89 -3.09
CA PRO A 112 -17.42 9.56 -3.21
C PRO A 112 -17.75 10.40 -1.96
N ILE A 113 -16.87 11.33 -1.60
CA ILE A 113 -16.99 12.16 -0.40
C ILE A 113 -17.35 13.57 -0.84
N CYS A 114 -18.49 14.08 -0.38
CA CYS A 114 -18.94 15.43 -0.69
C CYS A 114 -18.38 16.42 0.32
N SER A 115 -17.86 17.54 -0.17
CA SER A 115 -17.43 18.64 0.67
C SER A 115 -18.62 19.26 1.40
N ASN A 116 -18.37 19.89 2.54
CA ASN A 116 -19.41 20.62 3.27
C ASN A 116 -19.81 21.94 2.59
N GLU A 117 -19.08 22.36 1.54
CA GLU A 117 -19.33 23.60 0.81
C GLU A 117 -20.41 23.39 -0.24
N SER A 118 -21.61 23.91 0.02
CA SER A 118 -22.64 24.02 -1.01
C SER A 118 -22.19 25.06 -2.03
N THR A 119 -21.88 24.63 -3.26
CA THR A 119 -21.72 25.57 -4.37
C THR A 119 -23.06 26.24 -4.67
N GLU A 120 -23.05 27.51 -5.05
CA GLU A 120 -24.27 28.27 -5.41
C GLU A 120 -25.05 27.59 -6.55
N ASP A 121 -24.37 26.76 -7.34
CA ASP A 121 -24.93 26.01 -8.48
C ASP A 121 -25.61 24.68 -8.08
N GLY A 122 -25.58 24.30 -6.79
CA GLY A 122 -26.21 23.06 -6.30
C GLY A 122 -25.57 21.77 -6.84
N VAL A 123 -24.34 21.86 -7.36
CA VAL A 123 -23.53 20.69 -7.72
C VAL A 123 -22.73 20.31 -6.49
N ASP A 124 -22.96 19.10 -5.99
CA ASP A 124 -22.18 18.52 -4.89
C ASP A 124 -20.69 18.51 -5.29
N SER A 125 -19.88 19.35 -4.65
CA SER A 125 -18.43 19.32 -4.84
C SER A 125 -17.86 18.14 -4.06
N LEU A 126 -16.87 17.46 -4.65
CA LEU A 126 -16.15 16.41 -3.94
C LEU A 126 -15.14 17.04 -2.97
N MET A 127 -14.82 16.33 -1.88
CA MET A 127 -13.75 16.71 -0.97
C MET A 127 -12.42 16.74 -1.75
N PRO A 128 -11.63 17.81 -1.65
CA PRO A 128 -10.34 17.89 -2.34
C PRO A 128 -9.40 16.83 -1.77
N MET A 129 -8.90 15.97 -2.66
CA MET A 129 -7.95 14.90 -2.34
C MET A 129 -6.88 14.85 -3.42
N LYS A 130 -5.63 14.68 -3.01
CA LYS A 130 -4.55 14.30 -3.93
C LYS A 130 -4.45 12.78 -3.96
N TYR A 131 -4.03 12.24 -5.08
CA TYR A 131 -3.87 10.80 -5.27
C TYR A 131 -2.46 10.50 -5.72
N GLY A 132 -1.96 9.31 -5.35
CA GLY A 132 -0.69 8.81 -5.81
C GLY A 132 -0.60 8.72 -7.35
N PRO A 133 0.63 8.65 -7.89
CA PRO A 133 0.89 8.70 -9.33
C PRO A 133 0.51 7.41 -10.05
N CYS A 134 0.25 6.32 -9.32
CA CYS A 134 -0.03 5.01 -9.88
C CYS A 134 -1.48 4.56 -9.63
N ILE A 135 -1.92 3.60 -10.44
CA ILE A 135 -3.09 2.77 -10.18
C ILE A 135 -2.60 1.33 -10.07
N TRP A 136 -2.82 0.74 -8.90
CA TRP A 136 -2.53 -0.66 -8.65
C TRP A 136 -3.68 -1.52 -9.14
N PHE A 137 -3.40 -2.57 -9.90
CA PHE A 137 -4.38 -3.59 -10.28
C PHE A 137 -4.05 -4.90 -9.58
N PHE A 138 -5.09 -5.57 -9.10
CA PHE A 138 -4.99 -6.88 -8.48
C PHE A 138 -5.99 -7.83 -9.14
N PHE A 139 -5.53 -9.01 -9.52
CA PHE A 139 -6.30 -9.97 -10.29
C PHE A 139 -6.14 -11.39 -9.72
N GLY A 140 -7.25 -11.97 -9.26
CA GLY A 140 -7.28 -13.30 -8.63
C GLY A 140 -8.18 -14.28 -9.37
N LYS A 141 -7.62 -15.44 -9.73
CA LYS A 141 -8.35 -16.60 -10.28
C LYS A 141 -8.48 -17.68 -9.22
N ASN A 142 -9.69 -17.87 -8.70
CA ASN A 142 -10.04 -19.01 -7.85
C ASN A 142 -11.39 -19.60 -8.27
N TYR A 143 -11.40 -20.26 -9.43
CA TYR A 143 -12.63 -20.77 -10.03
C TYR A 143 -13.20 -21.97 -9.26
N GLN A 144 -14.51 -21.96 -8.97
CA GLN A 144 -15.18 -23.09 -8.28
C GLN A 144 -15.04 -24.42 -9.02
N ASN A 145 -15.00 -24.39 -10.36
CA ASN A 145 -14.95 -25.58 -11.20
C ASN A 145 -13.55 -26.22 -11.24
N ALA A 146 -12.47 -25.44 -11.12
CA ALA A 146 -11.11 -25.96 -11.07
C ALA A 146 -10.93 -26.92 -9.88
N VAL A 147 -11.59 -26.64 -8.76
CA VAL A 147 -11.52 -27.47 -7.55
C VAL A 147 -12.25 -28.81 -7.69
N ARG A 148 -13.17 -28.95 -8.65
CA ARG A 148 -13.88 -30.22 -8.85
C ARG A 148 -13.02 -31.26 -9.57
N ASN A 149 -12.13 -30.83 -10.45
CA ASN A 149 -11.38 -31.73 -11.33
C ASN A 149 -10.14 -32.35 -10.67
N THR A 150 -9.58 -31.75 -9.62
CA THR A 150 -8.42 -32.31 -8.89
C THR A 150 -8.78 -33.44 -7.92
N SER A 151 -10.09 -33.63 -7.63
CA SER A 151 -10.57 -34.59 -6.64
C SER A 151 -10.98 -35.97 -7.20
N SER A 152 -10.79 -36.25 -8.49
CA SER A 152 -11.39 -37.42 -9.15
C SER A 152 -10.60 -38.73 -9.13
N THR A 153 -9.42 -38.81 -8.48
CA THR A 153 -8.54 -40.00 -8.63
C THR A 153 -8.52 -40.97 -7.45
N SER A 154 -9.29 -40.78 -6.38
CA SER A 154 -9.42 -41.82 -5.35
C SER A 154 -10.82 -41.86 -4.75
N GLY A 155 -11.47 -43.01 -4.88
CA GLY A 155 -12.84 -43.23 -4.43
C GLY A 155 -13.01 -42.98 -2.94
N LYS A 156 -14.14 -42.35 -2.60
CA LYS A 156 -14.68 -42.14 -1.25
C LYS A 156 -13.83 -41.23 -0.35
N SER A 157 -14.03 -39.93 -0.45
CA SER A 157 -13.73 -39.01 0.66
C SER A 157 -14.65 -37.81 0.63
N ASN A 158 -14.93 -37.26 1.82
CA ASN A 158 -15.80 -36.11 2.06
C ASN A 158 -15.43 -34.96 1.12
N LYS A 159 -16.42 -34.42 0.39
CA LYS A 159 -16.29 -33.18 -0.37
C LYS A 159 -15.95 -32.04 0.59
N GLN A 160 -14.67 -31.80 0.85
CA GLN A 160 -14.27 -30.56 1.50
C GLN A 160 -14.65 -29.40 0.56
N PRO A 161 -15.17 -28.29 1.12
CA PRO A 161 -15.48 -27.12 0.33
C PRO A 161 -14.21 -26.62 -0.36
N PRO A 162 -14.33 -26.01 -1.54
CA PRO A 162 -13.18 -25.46 -2.25
C PRO A 162 -12.43 -24.46 -1.37
N GLU A 163 -11.11 -24.57 -1.33
CA GLU A 163 -10.27 -23.76 -0.46
C GLU A 163 -10.12 -22.33 -1.00
N ALA A 164 -10.13 -21.35 -0.10
CA ALA A 164 -9.81 -19.97 -0.46
C ALA A 164 -8.36 -19.89 -0.95
N LEU A 165 -8.14 -19.10 -1.99
CA LEU A 165 -6.80 -18.83 -2.49
C LEU A 165 -6.18 -17.73 -1.62
N LEU A 166 -4.99 -17.98 -1.10
CA LEU A 166 -4.23 -16.96 -0.37
C LEU A 166 -3.84 -15.82 -1.33
N GLY A 167 -4.15 -14.59 -0.97
CA GLY A 167 -3.65 -13.38 -1.62
C GLY A 167 -2.31 -12.96 -1.02
N ARG A 168 -2.10 -11.66 -0.82
CA ARG A 168 -0.92 -11.16 -0.10
C ARG A 168 -0.94 -11.60 1.37
N PRO A 169 0.21 -12.02 1.92
CA PRO A 169 0.36 -12.37 3.34
C PRO A 169 0.13 -11.13 4.24
N GLU A 170 0.11 -11.34 5.55
CA GLU A 170 -0.15 -10.25 6.50
C GLU A 170 1.04 -9.27 6.56
N HIS A 171 0.80 -8.01 6.24
CA HIS A 171 1.80 -6.94 6.25
C HIS A 171 1.19 -5.60 6.64
N THR A 172 2.05 -4.63 6.91
CA THR A 172 1.74 -3.19 6.87
C THR A 172 2.56 -2.58 5.75
N ASP A 173 2.17 -1.40 5.25
CA ASP A 173 2.98 -0.69 4.26
C ASP A 173 3.78 0.44 4.92
N SER A 174 4.98 0.70 4.40
CA SER A 174 5.77 1.88 4.76
C SER A 174 5.43 3.00 3.80
N ILE A 175 4.41 3.78 4.14
CA ILE A 175 3.79 4.77 3.25
C ILE A 175 3.89 6.18 3.82
N SER A 176 3.97 7.18 2.93
CA SER A 176 3.91 8.60 3.27
C SER A 176 2.53 9.23 3.06
N HIS A 177 1.57 8.46 2.57
CA HIS A 177 0.20 8.90 2.28
C HIS A 177 -0.76 8.57 3.42
N ASP A 178 -1.93 9.21 3.43
CA ASP A 178 -2.91 9.03 4.50
C ASP A 178 -3.62 7.68 4.47
N GLY A 179 -3.64 7.03 3.31
CA GLY A 179 -4.11 5.65 3.15
C GLY A 179 -4.18 5.21 1.69
N THR A 180 -4.58 3.96 1.50
CA THR A 180 -4.82 3.37 0.18
C THR A 180 -6.26 2.92 0.13
N TRP A 181 -6.97 3.28 -0.94
CA TRP A 181 -8.33 2.79 -1.16
C TRP A 181 -8.37 1.79 -2.30
N HIS A 182 -9.09 0.70 -2.08
CA HIS A 182 -9.33 -0.38 -3.02
C HIS A 182 -10.78 -0.36 -3.45
N TYR A 183 -11.01 -0.39 -4.76
CA TYR A 183 -12.32 -0.62 -5.36
C TYR A 183 -12.41 -2.06 -5.88
N GLN A 184 -13.41 -2.82 -5.44
CA GLN A 184 -13.65 -4.17 -5.95
C GLN A 184 -14.41 -4.09 -7.29
N LEU A 185 -13.70 -4.28 -8.40
CA LEU A 185 -14.24 -4.18 -9.75
C LEU A 185 -15.12 -5.37 -10.15
N SER A 186 -14.69 -6.58 -9.78
CA SER A 186 -15.37 -7.84 -10.12
C SER A 186 -15.12 -8.88 -9.04
N GLY A 187 -16.05 -9.81 -8.85
CA GLY A 187 -15.88 -10.92 -7.91
C GLY A 187 -15.83 -10.47 -6.45
N LYS A 188 -15.16 -11.27 -5.63
CA LYS A 188 -15.05 -11.08 -4.18
C LYS A 188 -13.61 -11.18 -3.69
N LYS A 189 -13.26 -10.35 -2.72
CA LYS A 189 -12.01 -10.40 -1.96
C LYS A 189 -12.31 -10.29 -0.47
N VAL A 190 -11.72 -11.16 0.33
CA VAL A 190 -11.79 -11.07 1.79
C VAL A 190 -10.50 -10.43 2.29
N TRP A 191 -10.65 -9.40 3.12
CA TRP A 191 -9.58 -8.73 3.84
C TRP A 191 -9.58 -9.19 5.29
N ARG A 192 -8.40 -9.48 5.81
CA ARG A 192 -8.16 -9.75 7.22
C ARG A 192 -7.38 -8.60 7.77
N LEU A 193 -7.97 -7.86 8.70
CA LEU A 193 -7.40 -6.63 9.25
C LEU A 193 -7.15 -6.80 10.74
N ARG A 194 -5.98 -6.38 11.21
CA ARG A 194 -5.60 -6.38 12.62
C ARG A 194 -4.94 -5.04 12.95
N PRO A 195 -5.37 -4.34 14.00
CA PRO A 195 -4.80 -3.02 14.30
C PRO A 195 -3.34 -3.19 14.74
N SER A 196 -2.47 -2.24 14.36
CA SER A 196 -1.13 -2.15 14.95
C SER A 196 -1.21 -1.69 16.41
N ALA A 197 -0.16 -1.95 17.19
CA ALA A 197 -0.06 -1.44 18.55
C ALA A 197 -0.16 0.10 18.60
N GLU A 198 0.40 0.78 17.59
CA GLU A 198 0.29 2.22 17.43
C GLU A 198 -1.16 2.68 17.27
N LEU A 199 -1.93 2.00 16.41
CA LEU A 199 -3.34 2.31 16.21
C LEU A 199 -4.16 2.08 17.49
N VAL A 200 -3.91 0.97 18.20
CA VAL A 200 -4.56 0.68 19.48
C VAL A 200 -4.29 1.80 20.49
N ASN A 201 -3.03 2.21 20.64
CA ASN A 201 -2.64 3.31 21.52
C ASN A 201 -3.33 4.63 21.14
N ARG A 202 -3.38 4.96 19.84
CA ARG A 202 -4.08 6.16 19.34
C ARG A 202 -5.56 6.14 19.70
N ILE A 203 -6.23 5.01 19.54
CA ILE A 203 -7.65 4.84 19.90
C ILE A 203 -7.85 5.03 21.41
N HIS A 204 -6.97 4.48 22.25
CA HIS A 204 -7.06 4.66 23.71
C HIS A 204 -6.87 6.11 24.15
N LEU A 205 -5.91 6.82 23.55
CA LEU A 205 -5.67 8.24 23.83
C LEU A 205 -6.88 9.11 23.46
N CYS A 206 -7.50 8.85 22.31
CA CYS A 206 -8.70 9.57 21.89
C CYS A 206 -9.91 9.31 22.80
N ASN A 207 -10.02 8.11 23.38
CA ASN A 207 -11.13 7.76 24.29
C ASN A 207 -10.93 8.29 25.71
N SER A 208 -9.68 8.51 26.15
CA SER A 208 -9.37 8.94 27.52
C SER A 208 -9.48 10.46 27.72
N GLY A 209 -9.63 11.24 26.64
CA GLY A 209 -9.61 12.70 26.65
C GLY A 209 -10.94 13.42 26.91
N ASP A 210 -12.07 12.70 27.08
CA ASP A 210 -13.42 13.31 27.12
C ASP A 210 -14.12 13.23 28.50
N ASP A 211 -13.42 12.83 29.57
CA ASP A 211 -14.02 12.63 30.91
C ASP A 211 -14.17 13.94 31.74
N GLY A 212 -14.33 15.08 31.06
CA GLY A 212 -14.30 16.41 31.64
C GLY A 212 -15.60 17.23 31.57
N GLY A 213 -16.71 16.70 31.06
CA GLY A 213 -17.91 17.54 30.85
C GLY A 213 -19.24 16.82 30.66
N ASP A 214 -20.11 16.95 31.67
CA ASP A 214 -21.57 16.83 31.66
C ASP A 214 -22.21 15.51 31.17
N GLU A 215 -22.51 14.65 32.15
CA GLU A 215 -23.58 13.66 32.11
C GLU A 215 -24.94 14.32 31.80
N LYS A 216 -25.31 14.44 30.53
CA LYS A 216 -26.72 14.40 30.10
C LYS A 216 -26.82 14.26 28.59
N SER A 217 -27.43 13.14 28.18
CA SER A 217 -28.02 12.86 26.87
C SER A 217 -27.20 11.98 25.93
N ARG A 218 -27.36 10.66 26.06
CA ARG A 218 -27.31 9.75 24.90
C ARG A 218 -28.40 8.68 24.99
N ASN A 219 -29.47 8.91 24.23
CA ASN A 219 -30.47 7.90 23.88
C ASN A 219 -30.74 8.02 22.37
N VAL A 220 -29.87 7.43 21.54
CA VAL A 220 -30.19 7.14 20.13
C VAL A 220 -29.54 5.81 19.74
N SER A 221 -30.38 4.80 19.54
CA SER A 221 -30.01 3.48 19.09
C SER A 221 -29.76 3.47 17.57
N SER A 222 -28.49 3.47 17.17
CA SER A 222 -28.06 3.08 15.82
C SER A 222 -27.05 1.96 15.98
N LYS A 223 -27.34 0.77 15.42
CA LYS A 223 -26.43 -0.39 15.39
C LYS A 223 -25.17 -0.07 14.56
N LYS A 224 -24.25 0.73 15.11
CA LYS A 224 -22.84 0.80 14.70
C LYS A 224 -22.12 -0.22 15.58
N ARG A 225 -21.46 -1.22 14.97
CA ARG A 225 -20.51 -2.05 15.73
C ARG A 225 -19.33 -1.15 16.06
N ASN A 226 -19.25 -0.70 17.30
CA ASN A 226 -18.22 0.21 17.76
C ASN A 226 -17.00 -0.63 18.16
N ILE A 227 -15.82 -0.34 17.62
CA ILE A 227 -14.58 -1.02 17.99
C ILE A 227 -14.36 -0.95 19.51
N SER A 228 -14.73 0.16 20.15
CA SER A 228 -14.67 0.30 21.62
C SER A 228 -15.58 -0.66 22.39
N SER A 229 -16.70 -1.12 21.81
CA SER A 229 -17.53 -2.15 22.45
C SER A 229 -16.96 -3.56 22.32
N LEU A 230 -16.08 -3.78 21.32
CA LEU A 230 -15.34 -5.03 21.20
C LEU A 230 -14.14 -5.05 22.16
N LEU A 231 -13.49 -3.91 22.39
CA LEU A 231 -12.35 -3.76 23.30
C LEU A 231 -12.73 -3.73 24.80
N ASN A 232 -14.02 -3.62 25.16
CA ASN A 232 -14.47 -3.42 26.55
C ASN A 232 -15.19 -4.64 27.17
N GLU A 233 -15.30 -5.78 26.47
CA GLU A 233 -15.77 -7.03 27.07
C GLU A 233 -14.53 -7.88 27.47
N ASP A 234 -14.45 -8.14 28.77
CA ASP A 234 -13.44 -8.93 29.52
C ASP A 234 -12.22 -8.18 30.06
N THR A 235 -12.44 -7.50 31.18
CA THR A 235 -11.42 -7.07 32.15
C THR A 235 -10.83 -8.29 32.88
N SER A 236 -10.05 -9.09 32.15
CA SER A 236 -9.17 -10.12 32.72
C SER A 236 -7.80 -10.09 32.04
N ASN A 237 -6.92 -9.18 32.50
CA ASN A 237 -5.44 -9.26 32.54
C ASN A 237 -4.63 -9.95 31.41
N ASN A 238 -5.13 -10.07 30.18
CA ASN A 238 -4.37 -10.62 29.05
C ASN A 238 -4.15 -9.55 27.98
N GLU A 239 -3.18 -8.66 28.20
CA GLU A 239 -2.72 -7.69 27.19
C GLU A 239 -2.23 -8.36 25.88
N GLU A 240 -1.93 -9.67 25.93
CA GLU A 240 -1.56 -10.46 24.75
C GLU A 240 -2.76 -10.89 23.88
N GLU A 241 -3.99 -10.97 24.41
CA GLU A 241 -5.15 -11.48 23.62
C GLU A 241 -5.74 -10.42 22.68
N ASP A 242 -5.69 -9.13 23.02
CA ASP A 242 -6.29 -8.08 22.17
C ASP A 242 -5.48 -7.83 20.88
N ASN A 243 -4.17 -8.11 20.89
CA ASN A 243 -3.30 -8.04 19.71
C ASN A 243 -3.56 -9.16 18.68
N THR A 244 -4.46 -10.11 18.96
CA THR A 244 -4.76 -11.24 18.07
C THR A 244 -6.10 -11.13 17.33
N ARG A 245 -6.90 -10.08 17.60
CA ARG A 245 -8.25 -9.97 17.05
C ARG A 245 -8.23 -9.52 15.59
N VAL A 246 -8.42 -10.51 14.70
CA VAL A 246 -8.54 -10.30 13.25
C VAL A 246 -9.99 -9.97 12.88
N ILE A 247 -10.18 -8.87 12.17
CA ILE A 247 -11.43 -8.47 11.55
C ILE A 247 -11.44 -9.02 10.12
N GLU A 248 -12.41 -9.88 9.80
CA GLU A 248 -12.62 -10.33 8.43
C GLU A 248 -13.70 -9.48 7.73
N LEU A 249 -13.35 -8.96 6.56
CA LEU A 249 -14.20 -8.12 5.74
C LEU A 249 -14.27 -8.68 4.32
N GLU A 250 -15.47 -9.08 3.89
CA GLU A 250 -15.71 -9.42 2.48
C GLU A 250 -16.06 -8.15 1.69
N CYS A 251 -15.23 -7.82 0.71
CA CYS A 251 -15.50 -6.82 -0.31
C CYS A 251 -16.13 -7.51 -1.53
N GLU A 252 -17.34 -7.10 -1.88
CA GLU A 252 -18.03 -7.51 -3.09
C GLU A 252 -17.88 -6.46 -4.20
N GLN A 253 -18.19 -6.83 -5.43
CA GLN A 253 -18.21 -5.89 -6.56
C GLN A 253 -18.95 -4.58 -6.23
N GLY A 254 -18.28 -3.46 -6.47
CA GLY A 254 -18.77 -2.11 -6.19
C GLY A 254 -18.43 -1.58 -4.79
N ASP A 255 -17.86 -2.41 -3.92
CA ASP A 255 -17.39 -1.95 -2.61
C ASP A 255 -16.07 -1.20 -2.71
N VAL A 256 -15.88 -0.26 -1.78
CA VAL A 256 -14.63 0.45 -1.53
C VAL A 256 -14.13 0.14 -0.13
N LEU A 257 -12.87 -0.21 0.01
CA LEU A 257 -12.15 -0.26 1.28
C LEU A 257 -11.03 0.77 1.26
N LEU A 258 -11.14 1.81 2.08
CA LEU A 258 -10.03 2.73 2.36
C LEU A 258 -9.40 2.32 3.69
N LEU A 259 -8.08 2.15 3.72
CA LEU A 259 -7.34 1.84 4.93
C LEU A 259 -6.04 2.65 5.01
N ASN A 260 -5.65 3.03 6.23
CA ASN A 260 -4.28 3.43 6.51
C ASN A 260 -3.44 2.14 6.62
N THR A 261 -2.75 1.77 5.53
CA THR A 261 -2.00 0.51 5.46
C THR A 261 -0.76 0.48 6.36
N GLN A 262 -0.31 1.62 6.87
CA GLN A 262 0.75 1.70 7.89
C GLN A 262 0.25 1.26 9.27
N LEU A 263 -1.02 1.56 9.59
CA LEU A 263 -1.61 1.33 10.92
C LEU A 263 -2.42 0.04 11.02
N TRP A 264 -2.70 -0.60 9.88
CA TRP A 264 -3.46 -1.84 9.81
C TRP A 264 -2.60 -2.96 9.22
N TRP A 265 -2.30 -3.96 10.05
CA TRP A 265 -1.88 -5.26 9.55
C TRP A 265 -2.98 -5.83 8.68
N HIS A 266 -2.64 -6.24 7.46
CA HIS A 266 -3.63 -6.68 6.52
C HIS A 266 -3.14 -7.84 5.64
N SER A 267 -4.02 -8.81 5.41
CA SER A 267 -3.84 -9.86 4.40
C SER A 267 -5.11 -10.05 3.60
N THR A 268 -4.99 -10.74 2.46
CA THR A 268 -6.13 -10.96 1.55
C THR A 268 -6.34 -12.43 1.22
N LEU A 269 -7.61 -12.79 1.01
CA LEU A 269 -8.03 -14.10 0.53
C LEU A 269 -8.99 -13.92 -0.64
N ILE A 270 -8.87 -14.79 -1.63
CA ILE A 270 -9.78 -14.85 -2.78
C ILE A 270 -10.66 -16.09 -2.62
N PRO A 271 -11.94 -15.95 -2.23
CA PRO A 271 -12.84 -17.09 -2.08
C PRO A 271 -13.11 -17.76 -3.45
N PRO A 272 -13.52 -19.04 -3.47
CA PRO A 272 -13.93 -19.71 -4.71
C PRO A 272 -15.16 -19.07 -5.35
N GLN A 273 -15.07 -18.75 -6.64
CA GLN A 273 -16.08 -17.96 -7.35
C GLN A 273 -16.11 -18.28 -8.86
N ASP A 274 -17.11 -17.78 -9.58
CA ASP A 274 -17.31 -18.09 -11.01
C ASP A 274 -16.59 -17.11 -11.95
N SER A 275 -16.12 -15.99 -11.42
CA SER A 275 -15.45 -14.92 -12.16
C SER A 275 -14.18 -14.50 -11.42
N PRO A 276 -13.18 -13.92 -12.10
CA PRO A 276 -11.98 -13.44 -11.40
C PRO A 276 -12.33 -12.32 -10.41
N SER A 277 -11.65 -12.33 -9.27
CA SER A 277 -11.65 -11.22 -8.32
C SER A 277 -10.70 -10.15 -8.83
N ILE A 278 -11.25 -8.99 -9.18
CA ILE A 278 -10.47 -7.88 -9.72
C ILE A 278 -10.73 -6.67 -8.84
N SER A 279 -9.67 -6.00 -8.44
CA SER A 279 -9.74 -4.72 -7.75
C SER A 279 -8.64 -3.80 -8.25
N TYR A 280 -8.85 -2.50 -8.17
CA TYR A 280 -7.77 -1.53 -8.31
C TYR A 280 -7.66 -0.69 -7.05
N ALA A 281 -6.49 -0.07 -6.86
CA ALA A 281 -6.24 0.79 -5.71
C ALA A 281 -5.48 2.05 -6.09
N ARG A 282 -5.65 3.07 -5.27
CA ARG A 282 -4.86 4.31 -5.34
C ARG A 282 -4.56 4.80 -3.94
N ASP A 283 -3.42 5.43 -3.82
CA ASP A 283 -3.01 6.10 -2.61
C ASP A 283 -3.69 7.46 -2.53
N VAL A 284 -4.03 7.91 -1.32
CA VAL A 284 -4.74 9.16 -1.08
C VAL A 284 -3.99 10.02 -0.06
N TYR A 285 -3.92 11.32 -0.36
CA TYR A 285 -3.45 12.34 0.55
C TYR A 285 -4.59 13.34 0.79
N PHE A 286 -4.94 13.54 2.04
CA PHE A 286 -5.92 14.53 2.45
C PHE A 286 -5.27 15.91 2.44
N VAL A 287 -5.91 16.85 1.76
CA VAL A 287 -5.44 18.23 1.76
C VAL A 287 -5.82 18.83 3.10
N GLU A 288 -4.83 19.17 3.92
CA GLU A 288 -5.09 19.97 5.12
C GLU A 288 -5.71 21.30 4.68
N GLN A 289 -6.95 21.54 5.11
CA GLN A 289 -7.54 22.85 4.98
C GLN A 289 -6.80 23.76 5.97
N THR A 290 -5.84 24.55 5.47
CA THR A 290 -5.30 25.68 6.21
C THR A 290 -6.47 26.55 6.60
N LYS A 291 -6.88 26.47 7.87
CA LYS A 291 -7.93 27.32 8.41
C LYS A 291 -7.46 28.75 8.18
N HIS A 292 -8.15 29.48 7.32
CA HIS A 292 -8.10 30.93 7.32
C HIS A 292 -8.64 31.40 8.68
N SER A 293 -7.78 31.42 9.69
CA SER A 293 -8.03 32.19 10.91
C SER A 293 -8.00 33.65 10.48
N THR A 294 -9.19 34.21 10.30
CA THR A 294 -9.40 35.64 10.36
C THR A 294 -8.84 36.16 11.68
N GLU A 295 -7.71 36.84 11.63
CA GLU A 295 -7.49 38.11 12.32
C GLU A 295 -6.25 38.79 11.71
N ASP A 296 -6.43 40.07 11.38
CA ASP A 296 -5.48 40.92 10.69
C ASP A 296 -4.09 40.90 11.32
N SER A 297 -3.07 40.45 10.58
CA SER A 297 -1.70 41.01 10.48
C SER A 297 -0.76 40.00 9.77
N GLU A 298 0.11 40.51 8.88
CA GLU A 298 1.27 39.81 8.29
C GLU A 298 1.01 38.80 7.15
N LYS A 299 0.39 39.30 6.06
CA LYS A 299 0.46 38.70 4.73
C LYS A 299 1.83 38.99 4.10
N GLU A 300 2.85 38.16 4.37
CA GLU A 300 4.01 38.03 3.46
C GLU A 300 4.90 36.80 3.73
N ASN A 301 4.76 36.11 4.87
CA ASN A 301 5.63 34.95 5.21
C ASN A 301 4.97 33.56 5.17
N VAL A 302 3.64 33.47 4.99
CA VAL A 302 2.91 32.18 5.04
C VAL A 302 2.90 31.47 3.68
N GLU A 303 2.98 32.21 2.57
CA GLU A 303 2.99 31.62 1.22
C GLU A 303 4.25 30.81 0.94
N ASN A 304 5.42 31.20 1.48
CA ASN A 304 6.67 30.47 1.27
C ASN A 304 6.72 29.11 1.99
N ILE A 305 6.20 29.03 3.22
CA ILE A 305 6.20 27.78 4.00
C ILE A 305 5.22 26.75 3.39
N ALA A 306 4.06 27.19 2.91
CA ALA A 306 3.13 26.32 2.20
C ALA A 306 3.70 25.82 0.86
N HIS A 307 4.42 26.69 0.13
CA HIS A 307 5.02 26.32 -1.15
C HIS A 307 6.18 25.31 -1.00
N GLU A 308 7.04 25.47 0.01
CA GLU A 308 8.13 24.53 0.30
C GLU A 308 7.62 23.16 0.77
N SER A 309 6.58 23.13 1.61
CA SER A 309 5.93 21.89 2.07
C SER A 309 5.28 21.12 0.91
N ILE A 310 4.68 21.85 -0.05
CA ILE A 310 4.08 21.27 -1.26
C ILE A 310 5.16 20.74 -2.21
N GLN A 311 6.28 21.46 -2.37
CA GLN A 311 7.39 21.02 -3.24
C GLN A 311 8.13 19.79 -2.72
N GLN A 312 8.34 19.67 -1.40
CA GLN A 312 8.95 18.47 -0.81
C GLN A 312 8.04 17.24 -0.94
N GLN A 313 6.72 17.42 -0.82
CA GLN A 313 5.75 16.35 -1.10
C GLN A 313 5.71 15.98 -2.60
N GLU A 314 5.82 16.95 -3.51
CA GLU A 314 5.87 16.70 -4.96
C GLU A 314 7.13 15.95 -5.40
N HIS A 315 8.29 16.21 -4.78
CA HIS A 315 9.52 15.44 -5.05
C HIS A 315 9.45 13.99 -4.56
N GLN A 316 8.83 13.73 -3.40
CA GLN A 316 8.56 12.35 -2.96
C GLN A 316 7.49 11.65 -3.83
N GLN A 317 6.57 12.40 -4.44
CA GLN A 317 5.55 11.86 -5.35
C GLN A 317 6.11 11.44 -6.72
N GLN A 318 7.33 11.85 -7.09
CA GLN A 318 7.95 11.52 -8.38
C GLN A 318 8.83 10.27 -8.34
N SER A 319 9.08 9.65 -7.18
CA SER A 319 9.78 8.36 -7.15
C SER A 319 8.93 7.29 -7.82
N SER A 320 9.50 6.54 -8.76
CA SER A 320 8.81 5.42 -9.40
C SER A 320 8.39 4.41 -8.34
N MET A 321 7.09 4.11 -8.22
CA MET A 321 6.63 3.07 -7.31
C MET A 321 7.01 1.72 -7.92
N THR A 322 7.49 0.79 -7.10
CA THR A 322 7.79 -0.58 -7.53
C THR A 322 6.87 -1.54 -6.81
N ASN A 323 6.52 -2.66 -7.46
CA ASN A 323 5.68 -3.70 -6.87
C ASN A 323 6.46 -4.61 -5.91
N VAL A 324 7.49 -4.06 -5.30
CA VAL A 324 8.38 -4.80 -4.44
C VAL A 324 7.97 -4.49 -3.01
N ASP A 325 7.33 -5.47 -2.36
CA ASP A 325 7.06 -5.41 -0.94
C ASP A 325 8.37 -5.18 -0.17
N GLY A 326 8.40 -4.16 0.69
CA GLY A 326 9.49 -4.02 1.66
C GLY A 326 9.60 -5.32 2.47
N THR A 327 10.80 -5.86 2.59
CA THR A 327 10.98 -7.15 3.28
C THR A 327 10.89 -6.97 4.79
N TYR A 328 10.06 -7.79 5.41
CA TYR A 328 9.86 -7.85 6.87
C TYR A 328 10.06 -9.29 7.37
N ALA A 329 10.29 -9.43 8.68
CA ALA A 329 10.47 -10.71 9.32
C ALA A 329 9.11 -11.44 9.45
N ALA A 330 8.92 -12.56 8.74
CA ALA A 330 7.67 -13.35 8.86
C ALA A 330 7.54 -14.09 10.21
N GLN A 331 8.65 -14.23 10.93
CA GLN A 331 8.75 -14.87 12.24
C GLN A 331 9.84 -14.16 13.05
N ASP A 332 9.97 -14.47 14.34
CA ASP A 332 11.10 -14.00 15.14
C ASP A 332 12.42 -14.52 14.53
N ILE A 333 13.40 -13.63 14.40
CA ILE A 333 14.74 -13.91 13.87
C ILE A 333 15.76 -13.53 14.93
N GLU A 334 16.66 -14.45 15.26
CA GLU A 334 17.74 -14.22 16.21
C GLU A 334 18.83 -13.33 15.59
N ALA A 335 19.51 -12.55 16.42
CA ALA A 335 20.67 -11.78 16.01
C ALA A 335 21.73 -12.66 15.33
N SER A 336 22.51 -12.08 14.41
CA SER A 336 23.54 -12.78 13.59
C SER A 336 22.99 -13.81 12.60
N THR A 337 21.68 -13.81 12.33
CA THR A 337 21.10 -14.64 11.27
C THR A 337 21.32 -13.99 9.90
N ILE A 338 21.81 -14.77 8.93
CA ILE A 338 21.87 -14.39 7.51
C ILE A 338 20.44 -14.39 6.96
N LEU A 339 19.97 -13.21 6.56
CA LEU A 339 18.63 -13.02 6.01
C LEU A 339 18.65 -13.28 4.50
N PHE A 340 19.61 -12.66 3.82
CA PHE A 340 19.77 -12.71 2.38
C PHE A 340 21.26 -12.77 2.04
N THR A 341 21.61 -13.54 1.02
CA THR A 341 22.92 -13.46 0.36
C THR A 341 22.76 -12.74 -0.97
N GLU A 342 23.84 -12.32 -1.59
CA GLU A 342 23.83 -11.72 -2.93
C GLU A 342 23.05 -12.56 -3.96
N HIS A 343 23.05 -13.88 -3.80
CA HIS A 343 22.34 -14.82 -4.68
C HIS A 343 20.87 -15.07 -4.29
N THR A 344 20.48 -14.75 -3.05
CA THR A 344 19.11 -14.97 -2.53
C THR A 344 18.38 -13.67 -2.19
N MET A 345 19.03 -12.52 -2.42
CA MET A 345 18.44 -11.21 -2.24
C MET A 345 17.21 -11.08 -3.15
N PRO A 346 16.02 -10.86 -2.58
CA PRO A 346 14.87 -10.53 -3.40
C PRO A 346 15.17 -9.23 -4.15
N ASP A 347 14.63 -9.10 -5.36
CA ASP A 347 14.74 -7.89 -6.20
C ASP A 347 13.96 -6.74 -5.54
N CYS A 348 14.51 -6.21 -4.44
CA CYS A 348 13.90 -5.28 -3.53
C CYS A 348 14.90 -4.29 -2.96
N GLU A 349 14.42 -3.10 -2.60
CA GLU A 349 15.20 -2.17 -1.82
C GLU A 349 14.92 -2.39 -0.33
N LEU A 350 15.97 -2.64 0.44
CA LEU A 350 15.86 -2.70 1.89
C LEU A 350 15.83 -1.28 2.45
N HIS A 351 14.94 -1.05 3.41
CA HIS A 351 14.88 0.24 4.09
C HIS A 351 16.21 0.52 4.77
N ARG A 352 16.65 1.78 4.76
CA ARG A 352 17.85 2.21 5.48
C ARG A 352 17.49 3.01 6.72
N SER A 353 18.28 2.89 7.79
CA SER A 353 18.08 3.69 9.01
C SER A 353 19.40 3.98 9.71
N LYS A 354 19.70 5.27 9.91
CA LYS A 354 20.81 5.70 10.79
C LYS A 354 20.51 5.46 12.27
N THR A 355 19.26 5.64 12.68
CA THR A 355 18.90 5.74 14.10
C THR A 355 18.51 4.41 14.73
N ASN A 356 18.01 3.46 13.95
CA ASN A 356 17.57 2.16 14.46
C ASN A 356 17.71 1.04 13.40
N PRO A 357 18.91 0.76 12.87
CA PRO A 357 19.10 -0.38 11.99
C PRO A 357 18.87 -1.68 12.78
N ASN A 358 18.38 -2.71 12.10
CA ASN A 358 18.33 -4.07 12.61
C ASN A 358 19.03 -5.07 11.69
N CYS A 359 19.52 -4.61 10.55
CA CYS A 359 20.31 -5.34 9.59
C CYS A 359 21.60 -4.57 9.26
N GLN A 360 22.62 -5.31 8.84
CA GLN A 360 23.83 -4.75 8.23
C GLN A 360 24.24 -5.59 7.03
N VAL A 361 24.98 -4.99 6.11
CA VAL A 361 25.61 -5.73 5.00
C VAL A 361 27.00 -6.18 5.45
N VAL A 362 27.32 -7.46 5.29
CA VAL A 362 28.63 -8.05 5.58
C VAL A 362 29.17 -8.78 4.36
N GLU A 363 30.48 -8.86 4.24
CA GLU A 363 31.17 -9.71 3.28
C GLU A 363 31.39 -11.09 3.90
N LEU A 364 30.98 -12.15 3.20
CA LEU A 364 31.19 -13.55 3.59
C LEU A 364 32.05 -14.25 2.56
N GLU A 365 32.83 -15.24 2.98
CA GLU A 365 33.65 -16.09 2.11
C GLU A 365 33.07 -17.51 2.10
N ASP A 366 32.84 -18.06 0.90
CA ASP A 366 32.46 -19.48 0.76
C ASP A 366 33.69 -20.36 1.05
N GLU A 367 33.63 -21.15 2.13
CA GLU A 367 34.75 -22.01 2.57
C GLU A 367 35.18 -23.06 1.52
N THR A 368 34.30 -23.37 0.57
CA THR A 368 34.53 -24.39 -0.46
C THR A 368 35.16 -23.80 -1.71
N THR A 369 34.69 -22.63 -2.15
CA THR A 369 35.15 -21.99 -3.41
C THR A 369 36.19 -20.89 -3.18
N GLY A 370 36.24 -20.31 -1.97
CA GLY A 370 37.04 -19.13 -1.65
C GLY A 370 36.51 -17.84 -2.28
N GLU A 371 35.27 -17.83 -2.76
CA GLU A 371 34.64 -16.64 -3.34
C GLU A 371 34.00 -15.78 -2.23
N CYS A 372 34.27 -14.48 -2.25
CA CYS A 372 33.61 -13.51 -1.39
C CYS A 372 32.29 -13.05 -2.01
N TYR A 373 31.25 -12.91 -1.18
CA TYR A 373 29.94 -12.39 -1.57
C TYR A 373 29.33 -11.55 -0.44
N MET A 374 28.40 -10.66 -0.79
CA MET A 374 27.72 -9.82 0.19
C MET A 374 26.50 -10.53 0.79
N ALA A 375 26.23 -10.29 2.07
CA ALA A 375 25.06 -10.82 2.76
C ALA A 375 24.45 -9.77 3.70
N VAL A 376 23.13 -9.80 3.84
CA VAL A 376 22.39 -9.01 4.82
C VAL A 376 22.20 -9.86 6.06
N VAL A 377 22.72 -9.38 7.19
CA VAL A 377 22.72 -10.09 8.47
C VAL A 377 22.01 -9.24 9.53
N SER A 378 21.17 -9.89 10.33
CA SER A 378 20.54 -9.26 11.49
C SER A 378 21.58 -8.87 12.56
N ILE A 379 21.54 -7.63 13.05
CA ILE A 379 22.45 -7.14 14.10
C ILE A 379 21.87 -7.25 15.52
N ARG A 380 20.57 -7.48 15.62
CA ARG A 380 19.82 -7.75 16.85
C ARG A 380 18.68 -8.72 16.55
N ASP A 381 18.03 -9.22 17.60
CA ASP A 381 16.80 -9.99 17.43
C ASP A 381 15.74 -9.11 16.73
N ILE A 382 15.08 -9.67 15.73
CA ILE A 382 14.04 -9.03 14.92
C ILE A 382 12.73 -9.76 15.20
N LYS A 383 11.70 -9.06 15.68
CA LYS A 383 10.41 -9.67 15.94
C LYS A 383 9.61 -9.90 14.66
N ALA A 384 8.76 -10.92 14.67
CA ALA A 384 7.80 -11.15 13.60
C ALA A 384 7.01 -9.86 13.32
N GLY A 385 7.01 -9.42 12.07
CA GLY A 385 6.43 -8.17 11.59
C GLY A 385 7.38 -6.96 11.57
N GLU A 386 8.59 -7.04 12.12
CA GLU A 386 9.55 -5.94 11.97
C GLU A 386 10.14 -5.91 10.55
N PHE A 387 10.23 -4.72 9.97
CA PHE A 387 10.92 -4.49 8.70
C PHE A 387 12.43 -4.67 8.83
N PHE A 388 13.08 -5.05 7.73
CA PHE A 388 14.54 -5.03 7.65
C PHE A 388 15.06 -3.62 7.35
N TYR A 389 15.75 -3.05 8.33
CA TYR A 389 16.43 -1.75 8.26
C TYR A 389 17.94 -1.94 8.20
N VAL A 390 18.53 -1.67 7.04
CA VAL A 390 19.98 -1.71 6.83
C VAL A 390 20.61 -0.42 7.34
N MET A 391 21.76 -0.54 7.99
CA MET A 391 22.57 0.62 8.36
C MET A 391 22.96 1.44 7.12
N GLU A 392 22.84 2.77 7.18
CA GLU A 392 23.36 3.62 6.11
C GLU A 392 24.89 3.55 6.10
N SER A 393 25.47 3.36 4.91
CA SER A 393 26.91 3.41 4.71
C SER A 393 27.34 4.87 4.61
N ASP A 394 28.21 5.33 5.51
CA ASP A 394 28.75 6.70 5.61
C ASP A 394 29.62 7.15 4.40
N SER A 395 29.48 6.54 3.23
CA SER A 395 30.34 6.77 2.06
C SER A 395 29.79 7.79 1.05
N GLU A 396 28.75 8.56 1.38
CA GLU A 396 28.22 9.65 0.54
C GLU A 396 28.29 11.01 1.27
N ASP A 397 29.43 11.30 1.89
CA ASP A 397 29.79 12.68 2.24
C ASP A 397 30.25 13.37 0.96
N ASN A 398 29.32 14.05 0.29
CA ASN A 398 29.60 14.92 -0.86
C ASN A 398 30.55 16.02 -0.39
N GLY A 399 31.84 15.87 -0.74
CA GLY A 399 32.84 16.92 -0.60
C GLY A 399 32.40 18.15 -1.37
N GLU A 400 31.81 19.11 -0.65
CA GLU A 400 31.81 20.51 -1.04
C GLU A 400 33.27 20.96 -1.05
N GLU A 401 33.94 20.83 -2.19
CA GLU A 401 35.21 21.48 -2.44
C GLU A 401 34.95 22.98 -2.56
N ASP A 402 35.22 23.70 -1.47
CA ASP A 402 35.31 25.15 -1.40
C ASP A 402 36.28 25.67 -2.47
N GLU A 403 35.73 26.26 -3.54
CA GLU A 403 36.47 27.15 -4.45
C GLU A 403 36.85 28.45 -3.72
N GLU A 404 37.93 28.42 -2.93
CA GLU A 404 38.67 29.63 -2.58
C GLU A 404 39.94 29.73 -3.44
N GLY A 405 39.88 30.61 -4.44
CA GLY A 405 41.01 30.94 -5.28
C GLY A 405 42.11 31.66 -4.53
N ILE A 406 43.35 31.45 -4.96
CA ILE A 406 44.46 32.42 -4.88
C ILE A 406 45.30 32.24 -6.14
N SER A 407 45.45 33.36 -6.84
CA SER A 407 46.41 33.65 -7.90
C SER A 407 47.85 33.43 -7.44
N GLU A 408 48.75 33.02 -8.35
CA GLU A 408 49.95 33.79 -8.67
C GLU A 408 50.70 33.17 -9.85
N GLU A 409 50.96 34.03 -10.83
CA GLU A 409 51.87 33.85 -11.95
C GLU A 409 53.30 33.81 -11.40
N GLU A 410 54.10 32.82 -11.79
CA GLU A 410 55.57 32.96 -11.81
C GLU A 410 56.13 32.06 -12.92
N GLU A 411 56.46 32.71 -14.04
CA GLU A 411 57.39 32.21 -15.05
C GLU A 411 58.81 32.32 -14.47
N GLU A 412 59.51 31.20 -14.28
CA GLU A 412 60.97 31.21 -14.24
C GLU A 412 61.57 30.11 -15.13
N GLU A 413 62.40 30.59 -16.04
CA GLU A 413 63.24 29.86 -16.98
C GLU A 413 64.35 29.12 -16.23
N GLU A 414 64.52 27.82 -16.44
CA GLU A 414 65.77 27.13 -16.10
C GLU A 414 66.58 26.80 -17.35
N GLU A 415 67.64 27.58 -17.48
CA GLU A 415 68.78 27.48 -18.37
C GLU A 415 69.58 26.19 -18.09
N THR A 416 69.79 25.40 -19.13
CA THR A 416 70.63 24.19 -19.10
C THR A 416 72.11 24.57 -19.15
N ASP A 417 72.87 24.20 -18.13
CA ASP A 417 74.34 24.23 -18.16
C ASP A 417 74.88 22.81 -17.86
N TYR A 418 75.43 22.18 -18.89
CA TYR A 418 76.29 21.00 -18.77
C TYR A 418 77.68 21.40 -19.28
N ILE A 419 78.62 21.52 -18.35
CA ILE A 419 80.07 21.54 -18.62
C ILE A 419 80.64 20.21 -18.15
N GLU A 420 81.26 19.48 -19.09
CA GLU A 420 82.49 18.69 -18.87
C GLU A 420 83.51 19.06 -19.94
#